data_AF-A0A8B6F294-F1
#
_entry.id   AF-A0A8B6F294-F1
#
_cell.length_a   1.000
_cell.length_b   1.000
_cell.length_c   1.000
_cell.angle_alpha   90.00
_cell.angle_beta   90.00
_cell.angle_gamma   90.00
#
_symmetry.space_group_name_H-M   'P 1'
#
loop_
_entity.id
_entity.type
_entity.pdbx_description
1 polymer ?
#
loop_
_entity_poly.entity_id
_entity_poly.type
_entity_poly.pdbx_seq_one_letter_code
_entity_poly.pdbx_strand_id
1 'polypeptide(L)'
;MLMIELLNTSTQQVTDDTIDKVLQIFNLLNADSAEKHNFMIAAIRWSMNVSPHKRGHPDLHQKFGLAFWKDKNYSQARYHFIHSADGDNCALMLVEFHVNHGYSSEVDMFIAQAVLQYLCLQNKDTALIVFTNYTKQHPGVSKGPPYLLPLLNFVWFLLLALEGGKVTVFSILCDKYESSIKRDPSYKEYLDKIGQLFFGLPPPRKSQQGMFGNLLNTLLGGGEEEPMQTSTESVPSPKVEKVESVVDLD
;
A
#
# COMPACT_ATOMS: atom_id res chain seq x y z
N MET A 1 6.80 -17.38 -18.01
CA MET A 1 5.34 -17.26 -18.30
C MET A 1 4.62 -18.59 -18.40
N LEU A 2 5.09 -19.56 -19.20
CA LEU A 2 4.43 -20.87 -19.43
C LEU A 2 3.96 -21.61 -18.16
N MET A 3 4.72 -21.59 -17.07
CA MET A 3 4.30 -22.22 -15.81
C MET A 3 2.99 -21.61 -15.28
N ILE A 4 2.85 -20.28 -15.29
CA ILE A 4 1.65 -19.60 -14.79
C ILE A 4 0.45 -19.86 -15.70
N GLU A 5 0.66 -19.92 -17.01
CA GLU A 5 -0.37 -20.30 -17.97
C GLU A 5 -0.87 -21.72 -17.72
N LEU A 6 0.03 -22.67 -17.44
CA LEU A 6 -0.31 -24.03 -17.08
C LEU A 6 -1.11 -24.09 -15.76
N LEU A 7 -0.70 -23.33 -14.75
CA LEU A 7 -1.42 -23.26 -13.47
C LEU A 7 -2.84 -22.72 -13.64
N ASN A 8 -3.03 -21.69 -14.47
CA ASN A 8 -4.36 -21.17 -14.79
C ASN A 8 -5.20 -22.21 -15.56
N THR A 9 -4.62 -22.83 -16.59
CA THR A 9 -5.33 -23.79 -17.45
C THR A 9 -5.75 -25.05 -16.69
N SER A 10 -4.91 -25.51 -15.78
CA SER A 10 -5.20 -26.67 -14.91
C SER A 10 -6.07 -26.33 -13.71
N THR A 11 -6.42 -25.07 -13.49
CA THR A 11 -7.14 -24.58 -12.29
C THR A 11 -6.49 -25.03 -10.97
N GLN A 12 -5.17 -25.17 -10.99
CA GLN A 12 -4.40 -25.66 -9.86
C GLN A 12 -4.58 -24.70 -8.68
N GLN A 13 -4.95 -25.25 -7.52
CA GLN A 13 -5.14 -24.50 -6.29
C GLN A 13 -3.81 -23.97 -5.75
N VAL A 14 -3.88 -22.90 -4.97
CA VAL A 14 -2.72 -22.38 -4.24
C VAL A 14 -2.38 -23.36 -3.10
N THR A 15 -1.17 -23.88 -3.13
CA THR A 15 -0.57 -24.74 -2.10
C THR A 15 0.90 -24.35 -1.89
N ASP A 16 1.48 -24.75 -0.76
CA ASP A 16 2.91 -24.52 -0.48
C ASP A 16 3.83 -24.96 -1.62
N ASP A 17 3.60 -26.16 -2.18
CA ASP A 17 4.38 -26.68 -3.31
C ASP A 17 4.27 -25.80 -4.56
N THR A 18 3.06 -25.34 -4.90
CA THR A 18 2.89 -24.47 -6.08
C THR A 18 3.52 -23.10 -5.87
N ILE A 19 3.40 -22.54 -4.67
CA ILE A 19 4.05 -21.28 -4.29
C ILE A 19 5.56 -21.42 -4.39
N ASP A 20 6.13 -22.48 -3.82
CA ASP A 20 7.58 -22.71 -3.82
C ASP A 20 8.11 -22.84 -5.25
N LYS A 21 7.39 -23.52 -6.16
CA LYS A 21 7.73 -23.58 -7.58
C LYS A 21 7.69 -22.21 -8.26
N VAL A 22 6.67 -21.39 -7.97
CA VAL A 22 6.57 -20.01 -8.50
C VAL A 22 7.78 -19.20 -8.03
N LEU A 23 8.12 -19.31 -6.75
CA LEU A 23 9.22 -18.56 -6.16
C LEU A 23 10.60 -19.02 -6.65
N GLN A 24 10.79 -20.31 -6.91
CA GLN A 24 12.00 -20.82 -7.53
C GLN A 24 12.25 -20.15 -8.89
N ILE A 25 11.23 -20.09 -9.76
CA ILE A 25 11.37 -19.40 -11.05
C ILE A 25 11.61 -17.91 -10.83
N PHE A 26 10.83 -17.26 -9.97
CA PHE A 26 10.96 -15.82 -9.70
C PHE A 26 12.39 -15.43 -9.25
N ASN A 27 13.02 -16.25 -8.41
CA ASN A 27 14.37 -16.00 -7.91
C ASN A 27 15.47 -16.27 -8.96
N LEU A 28 15.18 -17.05 -10.00
CA LEU A 28 16.09 -17.28 -11.13
C LEU A 28 16.03 -16.16 -12.18
N LEU A 29 14.92 -15.40 -12.22
CA LEU A 29 14.77 -14.28 -13.13
C LEU A 29 15.65 -13.10 -12.69
N ASN A 30 16.19 -12.38 -13.67
CA ASN A 30 17.05 -11.24 -13.44
C ASN A 30 16.30 -10.12 -12.70
N ALA A 31 16.91 -9.54 -11.66
CA ALA A 31 16.27 -8.64 -10.70
C ALA A 31 15.62 -7.41 -11.33
N ASP A 32 16.24 -6.86 -12.38
CA ASP A 32 15.80 -5.64 -13.05
C ASP A 32 15.07 -5.90 -14.39
N SER A 33 14.66 -7.15 -14.63
CA SER A 33 13.96 -7.50 -15.86
C SER A 33 12.47 -7.19 -15.78
N ALA A 34 11.92 -6.60 -16.85
CA ALA A 34 10.47 -6.50 -17.05
C ALA A 34 9.80 -7.89 -16.98
N GLU A 35 10.52 -8.95 -17.37
CA GLU A 35 10.05 -10.33 -17.28
C GLU A 35 9.79 -10.76 -15.83
N LYS A 36 10.68 -10.45 -14.88
CA LYS A 36 10.49 -10.78 -13.45
C LYS A 36 9.24 -10.10 -12.89
N HIS A 37 9.05 -8.83 -13.24
CA HIS A 37 7.86 -8.08 -12.84
C HIS A 37 6.57 -8.66 -13.44
N ASN A 38 6.56 -8.92 -14.75
CA ASN A 38 5.41 -9.50 -15.44
C ASN A 38 5.07 -10.91 -14.93
N PHE A 39 6.09 -11.73 -14.61
CA PHE A 39 5.90 -13.05 -14.02
C PHE A 39 5.24 -12.96 -12.65
N MET A 40 5.69 -12.03 -11.80
CA MET A 40 5.09 -11.79 -10.48
C MET A 40 3.62 -11.35 -10.59
N ILE A 41 3.31 -10.38 -11.47
CA ILE A 41 1.93 -9.94 -11.70
C ILE A 41 1.07 -11.13 -12.14
N ALA A 42 1.56 -11.93 -13.09
CA ALA A 42 0.83 -13.10 -13.58
C ALA A 42 0.60 -14.13 -12.46
N ALA A 43 1.57 -14.35 -11.58
CA ALA A 43 1.45 -15.24 -10.44
C ALA A 43 0.42 -14.74 -9.41
N ILE A 44 0.42 -13.44 -9.10
CA ILE A 44 -0.60 -12.84 -8.22
C ILE A 44 -1.99 -12.98 -8.84
N ARG A 45 -2.15 -12.65 -10.14
CA ARG A 45 -3.42 -12.80 -10.87
C ARG A 45 -3.91 -14.25 -10.88
N TRP A 46 -3.02 -15.22 -11.11
CA TRP A 46 -3.36 -16.64 -10.98
C TRP A 46 -3.93 -16.95 -9.59
N SER A 47 -3.26 -16.51 -8.53
CA SER A 47 -3.72 -16.78 -7.16
C SER A 47 -5.08 -16.14 -6.84
N MET A 48 -5.43 -15.01 -7.47
CA MET A 48 -6.75 -14.37 -7.37
C MET A 48 -7.85 -15.21 -8.04
N ASN A 49 -7.52 -15.90 -9.13
CA ASN A 49 -8.46 -16.70 -9.91
C ASN A 49 -8.83 -18.01 -9.21
N VAL A 50 -7.87 -18.60 -8.48
CA VAL A 50 -8.04 -19.92 -7.86
C VAL A 50 -8.27 -19.86 -6.35
N SER A 51 -8.39 -18.68 -5.75
CA SER A 51 -8.62 -18.52 -4.31
C SER A 51 -9.70 -17.46 -4.01
N PRO A 52 -10.27 -17.43 -2.79
CA PRO A 52 -11.22 -16.38 -2.41
C PRO A 52 -10.56 -15.00 -2.25
N HIS A 53 -9.21 -14.93 -2.24
CA HIS A 53 -8.46 -13.70 -2.00
C HIS A 53 -8.40 -12.82 -3.25
N LYS A 54 -9.30 -11.83 -3.31
CA LYS A 54 -9.43 -10.90 -4.45
C LYS A 54 -8.24 -9.97 -4.68
N ARG A 55 -7.20 -10.03 -3.85
CA ARG A 55 -5.98 -9.22 -3.98
C ARG A 55 -4.71 -10.06 -4.15
N GLY A 56 -4.87 -11.38 -4.31
CA GLY A 56 -3.77 -12.33 -4.29
C GLY A 56 -3.71 -13.10 -2.97
N HIS A 57 -3.16 -14.31 -3.03
CA HIS A 57 -3.05 -15.17 -1.85
C HIS A 57 -2.03 -14.60 -0.84
N PRO A 58 -2.38 -14.46 0.46
CA PRO A 58 -1.49 -13.88 1.47
C PRO A 58 -0.11 -14.55 1.55
N ASP A 59 -0.05 -15.88 1.48
CA ASP A 59 1.21 -16.62 1.54
C ASP A 59 2.10 -16.37 0.31
N LEU A 60 1.50 -16.20 -0.87
CA LEU A 60 2.26 -15.85 -2.06
C LEU A 60 2.83 -14.43 -1.93
N HIS A 61 2.03 -13.48 -1.42
CA HIS A 61 2.52 -12.16 -1.06
C HIS A 61 3.64 -12.21 -0.02
N GLN A 62 3.51 -13.01 1.03
CA GLN A 62 4.57 -13.19 2.04
C GLN A 62 5.89 -13.59 1.39
N LYS A 63 5.88 -14.60 0.52
CA LYS A 63 7.10 -15.10 -0.13
C LYS A 63 7.73 -14.06 -1.06
N PHE A 64 6.93 -13.32 -1.83
CA PHE A 64 7.44 -12.21 -2.63
C PHE A 64 8.02 -11.10 -1.74
N GLY A 65 7.34 -10.75 -0.63
CA GLY A 65 7.82 -9.78 0.34
C GLY A 65 9.21 -10.13 0.89
N LEU A 66 9.40 -11.39 1.28
CA LEU A 66 10.69 -11.92 1.74
C LEU A 66 11.76 -11.87 0.65
N ALA A 67 11.42 -12.26 -0.59
CA ALA A 67 12.36 -12.23 -1.71
C ALA A 67 12.82 -10.80 -2.03
N PHE A 68 11.91 -9.83 -2.11
CA PHE A 68 12.26 -8.43 -2.34
C PHE A 68 13.04 -7.81 -1.17
N TRP A 69 12.72 -8.19 0.07
CA TRP A 69 13.48 -7.70 1.23
C TRP A 69 14.92 -8.24 1.22
N LYS A 70 15.12 -9.51 0.86
CA LYS A 70 16.45 -10.09 0.66
C LYS A 70 17.26 -9.29 -0.37
N ASP A 71 16.61 -8.88 -1.45
CA ASP A 71 17.20 -8.06 -2.52
C ASP A 71 17.27 -6.55 -2.18
N LYS A 72 16.92 -6.15 -0.94
CA LYS A 72 16.87 -4.76 -0.46
C LYS A 72 15.95 -3.83 -1.25
N ASN A 73 14.98 -4.40 -1.99
CA ASN A 73 13.91 -3.65 -2.61
C ASN A 73 12.77 -3.43 -1.60
N TYR A 74 12.98 -2.50 -0.67
CA TYR A 74 12.04 -2.23 0.43
C TYR A 74 10.66 -1.78 -0.04
N SER A 75 10.59 -1.06 -1.17
CA SER A 75 9.32 -0.59 -1.73
C SER A 75 8.43 -1.77 -2.11
N GLN A 76 8.96 -2.71 -2.89
CA GLN A 76 8.23 -3.92 -3.28
C GLN A 76 8.00 -4.86 -2.09
N ALA A 77 9.00 -5.03 -1.23
CA ALA A 77 8.87 -5.84 -0.03
C ALA A 77 7.69 -5.38 0.83
N ARG A 78 7.63 -4.06 1.10
CA ARG A 78 6.56 -3.45 1.87
C ARG A 78 5.20 -3.64 1.21
N TYR A 79 5.07 -3.39 -0.10
CA TYR A 79 3.81 -3.61 -0.82
C TYR A 79 3.30 -5.04 -0.62
N HIS A 80 4.17 -6.03 -0.76
CA HIS A 80 3.81 -7.43 -0.60
C HIS A 80 3.52 -7.81 0.85
N PHE A 81 4.29 -7.34 1.84
CA PHE A 81 3.99 -7.60 3.25
C PHE A 81 2.63 -7.05 3.67
N ILE A 82 2.24 -5.85 3.23
CA ILE A 82 0.93 -5.27 3.56
C ILE A 82 -0.24 -6.15 3.08
N HIS A 83 -0.04 -6.96 2.04
CA HIS A 83 -1.02 -7.90 1.51
C HIS A 83 -0.88 -9.33 2.06
N SER A 84 0.10 -9.58 2.93
CA SER A 84 0.29 -10.86 3.60
C SER A 84 -0.28 -10.85 5.02
N ALA A 85 -0.12 -11.96 5.74
CA ALA A 85 -0.41 -12.08 7.17
C ALA A 85 0.87 -12.10 8.03
N ASP A 86 2.00 -11.66 7.49
CA ASP A 86 3.32 -11.78 8.14
C ASP A 86 3.74 -10.47 8.81
N GLY A 87 3.16 -10.22 9.99
CA GLY A 87 3.44 -9.02 10.78
C GLY A 87 4.85 -9.02 11.38
N ASP A 88 5.41 -10.18 11.67
CA ASP A 88 6.75 -10.34 12.24
C ASP A 88 7.84 -9.88 11.27
N ASN A 89 7.88 -10.46 10.06
CA ASN A 89 8.87 -10.05 9.06
C ASN A 89 8.59 -8.66 8.51
N CYS A 90 7.33 -8.25 8.42
CA CYS A 90 7.00 -6.87 8.07
C CYS A 90 7.61 -5.88 9.06
N ALA A 91 7.53 -6.16 10.37
CA ALA A 91 8.12 -5.30 11.40
C ALA A 91 9.64 -5.23 11.27
N LEU A 92 10.30 -6.38 11.13
CA LEU A 92 11.76 -6.45 10.94
C LEU A 92 12.22 -5.69 9.69
N MET A 93 11.53 -5.90 8.57
CA MET A 93 11.80 -5.20 7.32
C MET A 93 11.63 -3.68 7.49
N LEU A 94 10.57 -3.22 8.16
CA LEU A 94 10.36 -1.79 8.41
C LEU A 94 11.41 -1.18 9.33
N VAL A 95 11.89 -1.93 10.34
CA VAL A 95 12.99 -1.50 11.21
C VAL A 95 14.26 -1.33 10.38
N GLU A 96 14.62 -2.35 9.59
CA GLU A 96 15.80 -2.28 8.73
C GLU A 96 15.70 -1.14 7.72
N PHE A 97 14.52 -0.97 7.11
CA PHE A 97 14.30 0.08 6.13
C PHE A 97 14.47 1.47 6.75
N HIS A 98 13.86 1.73 7.91
CA HIS A 98 13.99 3.01 8.60
C HIS A 98 15.43 3.27 9.03
N VAL A 99 16.09 2.32 9.68
CA VAL A 99 17.46 2.50 10.20
C VAL A 99 18.44 2.82 9.08
N ASN A 100 18.28 2.20 7.91
CA ASN A 100 19.22 2.35 6.81
C ASN A 100 18.88 3.51 5.86
N HIS A 101 17.61 3.91 5.74
CA HIS A 101 17.16 4.86 4.70
C HIS A 101 16.18 5.94 5.18
N GLY A 102 15.67 5.85 6.41
CA GLY A 102 14.68 6.78 6.96
C GLY A 102 15.30 7.93 7.73
N TYR A 103 14.56 9.05 7.86
CA TYR A 103 14.96 10.13 8.76
C TYR A 103 14.61 9.79 10.21
N SER A 104 15.43 10.22 11.17
CA SER A 104 15.16 9.99 12.60
C SER A 104 13.80 10.52 13.06
N SER A 105 13.29 11.57 12.42
CA SER A 105 11.96 12.13 12.69
C SER A 105 10.82 11.22 12.23
N GLU A 106 11.04 10.26 11.34
CA GLU A 106 9.99 9.46 10.70
C GLU A 106 9.80 8.07 11.33
N VAL A 107 10.52 7.75 12.39
CA VAL A 107 10.47 6.42 13.05
C VAL A 107 9.05 5.97 13.38
N ASP A 108 8.20 6.88 13.87
CA ASP A 108 6.81 6.60 14.18
C ASP A 108 5.91 6.56 12.94
N MET A 109 6.29 7.27 11.87
CA MET A 109 5.53 7.33 10.62
C MET A 109 5.62 6.02 9.83
N PHE A 110 6.77 5.34 9.83
CA PHE A 110 6.94 4.06 9.13
C PHE A 110 5.94 3.02 9.64
N ILE A 111 5.84 2.87 10.96
CA ILE A 111 4.93 1.89 11.55
C ILE A 111 3.48 2.37 11.54
N ALA A 112 3.22 3.66 11.73
CA ALA A 112 1.86 4.19 11.66
C ALA A 112 1.24 3.96 10.28
N GLN A 113 1.98 4.22 9.20
CA GLN A 113 1.50 3.99 7.85
C GLN A 113 1.18 2.51 7.60
N ALA A 114 2.06 1.59 8.03
CA ALA A 114 1.83 0.15 7.86
C ALA A 114 0.60 -0.33 8.64
N VAL A 115 0.44 0.08 9.90
CA VAL A 115 -0.72 -0.27 10.73
C VAL A 115 -2.01 0.23 10.10
N LEU A 116 -2.06 1.50 9.70
CA LEU A 116 -3.24 2.08 9.06
C LEU A 116 -3.60 1.35 7.76
N GLN A 117 -2.61 0.98 6.95
CA GLN A 117 -2.82 0.21 5.73
C GLN A 117 -3.39 -1.19 6.00
N TYR A 118 -2.84 -1.93 6.97
CA TYR A 118 -3.41 -3.23 7.38
C TYR A 118 -4.85 -3.09 7.88
N LEU A 119 -5.16 -2.05 8.63
CA LEU A 119 -6.52 -1.78 9.10
C LEU A 119 -7.48 -1.47 7.93
N CYS A 120 -7.05 -0.70 6.92
CA CYS A 120 -7.85 -0.51 5.70
C CYS A 120 -8.14 -1.82 4.94
N LEU A 121 -7.26 -2.81 5.10
CA LEU A 121 -7.42 -4.16 4.56
C LEU A 121 -8.17 -5.13 5.49
N GLN A 122 -8.71 -4.62 6.61
CA GLN A 122 -9.39 -5.39 7.66
C GLN A 122 -8.51 -6.48 8.31
N ASN A 123 -7.18 -6.33 8.24
CA ASN A 123 -6.21 -7.25 8.82
C ASN A 123 -5.71 -6.75 10.19
N LYS A 124 -6.63 -6.71 11.16
CA LYS A 124 -6.38 -6.18 12.52
C LYS A 124 -5.30 -6.97 13.28
N ASP A 125 -5.25 -8.28 13.08
CA ASP A 125 -4.35 -9.16 13.84
C ASP A 125 -2.90 -8.91 13.41
N THR A 126 -2.67 -8.83 12.10
CA THR A 126 -1.33 -8.48 11.56
C THR A 126 -0.95 -7.05 11.92
N ALA A 127 -1.90 -6.11 11.94
CA ALA A 127 -1.67 -4.73 12.37
C ALA A 127 -1.19 -4.65 13.84
N LEU A 128 -1.73 -5.47 14.73
CA LEU A 128 -1.30 -5.56 16.12
C LEU A 128 0.10 -6.19 16.25
N ILE A 129 0.35 -7.29 15.52
CA ILE A 129 1.64 -7.99 15.53
C ILE A 129 2.75 -7.06 15.03
N VAL A 130 2.56 -6.42 13.87
CA VAL A 130 3.58 -5.53 13.28
C VAL A 130 3.89 -4.35 14.21
N PHE A 131 2.86 -3.74 14.81
CA PHE A 131 3.05 -2.61 15.75
C PHE A 131 3.85 -3.03 16.98
N THR A 132 3.47 -4.15 17.58
CA THR A 132 4.11 -4.68 18.80
C THR A 132 5.57 -5.02 18.53
N ASN A 133 5.84 -5.72 17.44
CA ASN A 133 7.19 -6.15 17.10
C ASN A 133 8.08 -4.99 16.67
N TYR A 134 7.56 -4.04 15.89
CA TYR A 134 8.33 -2.87 15.47
C TYR A 134 8.73 -2.04 16.69
N THR A 135 7.76 -1.67 17.56
CA THR A 135 8.04 -0.82 18.72
C THR A 135 8.94 -1.49 19.76
N LYS A 136 8.92 -2.83 19.85
CA LYS A 136 9.80 -3.60 20.74
C LYS A 136 11.24 -3.67 20.23
N GLN A 137 11.44 -3.72 18.90
CA GLN A 137 12.74 -4.02 18.29
C GLN A 137 13.45 -2.78 17.73
N HIS A 138 12.71 -1.70 17.46
CA HIS A 138 13.28 -0.53 16.82
C HIS A 138 14.21 0.26 17.77
N PRO A 139 15.49 0.52 17.41
CA PRO A 139 16.45 1.19 18.30
C PRO A 139 16.07 2.65 18.61
N GLY A 140 15.37 3.32 17.69
CA GLY A 140 14.85 4.68 17.86
C GLY A 140 13.57 4.79 18.68
N VAL A 141 13.01 3.67 19.19
CA VAL A 141 11.77 3.68 19.97
C VAL A 141 12.09 3.36 21.43
N SER A 142 11.78 4.29 22.32
CA SER A 142 11.87 4.06 23.77
C SER A 142 10.77 3.09 24.23
N LYS A 143 11.04 2.35 25.32
CA LYS A 143 10.04 1.45 25.92
C LYS A 143 8.72 2.18 26.18
N GLY A 144 7.63 1.49 25.90
CA GLY A 144 6.26 1.91 26.12
C GLY A 144 5.33 0.70 25.99
N PRO A 145 4.01 0.91 25.95
CA PRO A 145 3.31 2.19 26.19
C PRO A 145 3.33 2.66 27.66
N PRO A 146 3.13 3.97 27.94
CA PRO A 146 3.04 5.06 26.97
C PRO A 146 4.40 5.35 26.32
N TYR A 147 4.39 5.70 25.05
CA TYR A 147 5.57 6.07 24.28
C TYR A 147 5.86 7.58 24.39
N LEU A 148 7.10 7.99 24.17
CA LEU A 148 7.46 9.41 24.06
C LEU A 148 6.91 10.06 22.78
N LEU A 149 6.75 9.26 21.72
CA LEU A 149 6.28 9.70 20.41
C LEU A 149 4.74 9.73 20.39
N PRO A 150 4.08 10.90 20.24
CA PRO A 150 2.62 10.99 20.30
C PRO A 150 1.91 10.14 19.25
N LEU A 151 2.46 10.02 18.04
CA LEU A 151 1.86 9.21 16.97
C LEU A 151 1.84 7.72 17.32
N LEU A 152 2.83 7.19 18.04
CA LEU A 152 2.80 5.80 18.51
C LEU A 152 1.70 5.57 19.54
N ASN A 153 1.48 6.54 20.44
CA ASN A 153 0.37 6.47 21.38
C ASN A 153 -0.99 6.51 20.67
N PHE A 154 -1.12 7.35 19.63
CA PHE A 154 -2.32 7.37 18.79
C PHE A 154 -2.58 5.99 18.17
N VAL A 155 -1.59 5.38 17.53
CA VAL A 155 -1.73 4.06 16.89
C VAL A 155 -2.05 2.97 17.92
N TRP A 156 -1.39 2.99 19.09
CA TRP A 156 -1.69 2.07 20.18
C TRP A 156 -3.13 2.19 20.68
N PHE A 157 -3.60 3.41 20.96
CA PHE A 157 -4.97 3.64 21.40
C PHE A 157 -5.99 3.34 20.29
N LEU A 158 -5.65 3.57 19.02
CA LEU A 158 -6.48 3.19 17.89
C LEU A 158 -6.68 1.67 17.86
N LEU A 159 -5.60 0.90 17.98
CA LEU A 159 -5.68 -0.57 18.04
C LEU A 159 -6.55 -1.05 19.20
N LEU A 160 -6.44 -0.44 20.39
CA LEU A 160 -7.32 -0.73 21.53
C LEU A 160 -8.78 -0.34 21.29
N ALA A 161 -9.03 0.79 20.62
CA ALA A 161 -10.37 1.27 20.33
C ALA A 161 -11.14 0.35 19.36
N LEU A 162 -10.43 -0.37 18.50
CA LEU A 162 -11.02 -1.37 17.59
C LEU A 162 -11.62 -2.56 18.32
N GLU A 163 -11.10 -2.94 19.49
CA GLU A 163 -11.69 -4.01 20.32
C GLU A 163 -13.00 -3.55 20.97
N GLY A 164 -13.08 -2.26 21.34
CA GLY A 164 -14.23 -1.70 22.04
C GLY A 164 -15.36 -1.18 21.14
N GLY A 165 -15.10 -0.92 19.85
CA GLY A 165 -16.09 -0.49 18.87
C GLY A 165 -16.76 0.88 19.15
N LYS A 166 -16.25 1.66 20.11
CA LYS A 166 -16.87 2.93 20.51
C LYS A 166 -16.42 4.05 19.60
N VAL A 167 -17.28 4.47 18.67
CA VAL A 167 -17.03 5.58 17.72
C VAL A 167 -16.59 6.87 18.41
N THR A 168 -17.12 7.16 19.61
CA THR A 168 -16.75 8.35 20.37
C THR A 168 -15.28 8.35 20.77
N VAL A 169 -14.72 7.19 21.12
CA VAL A 169 -13.30 7.04 21.45
C VAL A 169 -12.46 7.30 20.20
N PHE A 170 -12.85 6.73 19.06
CA PHE A 170 -12.17 6.95 17.79
C PHE A 170 -12.13 8.44 17.40
N SER A 171 -13.27 9.13 17.45
CA SER A 171 -13.34 10.57 17.14
C SER A 171 -12.45 11.40 18.08
N ILE A 172 -12.51 11.15 19.40
CA ILE A 172 -11.67 11.86 20.38
C ILE A 172 -10.18 11.63 20.11
N LEU A 173 -9.79 10.41 19.72
CA LEU A 173 -8.39 10.11 19.37
C LEU A 173 -7.94 10.89 18.14
N CYS A 174 -8.75 10.91 17.08
CA CYS A 174 -8.45 11.67 15.86
C CYS A 174 -8.30 13.17 16.15
N ASP A 175 -9.19 13.75 16.96
CA ASP A 175 -9.15 15.16 17.32
C ASP A 175 -7.91 15.48 18.19
N LYS A 176 -7.63 14.65 19.19
CA LYS A 176 -6.54 14.90 20.14
C LYS A 176 -5.14 14.74 19.52
N TYR A 177 -5.00 13.86 18.55
CA TYR A 177 -3.73 13.58 17.87
C TYR A 177 -3.64 14.22 16.48
N GLU A 178 -4.51 15.17 16.16
CA GLU A 178 -4.61 15.79 14.84
C GLU A 178 -3.25 16.32 14.33
N SER A 179 -2.45 16.95 15.21
CA SER A 179 -1.11 17.45 14.88
C SER A 179 -0.12 16.34 14.48
N SER A 180 -0.25 15.16 15.06
CA SER A 180 0.57 13.99 14.71
C SER A 180 0.09 13.32 13.43
N ILE A 181 -1.23 13.28 13.23
CA ILE A 181 -1.87 12.68 12.05
C ILE A 181 -1.56 13.51 10.79
N LYS A 182 -1.64 14.85 10.87
CA LYS A 182 -1.40 15.76 9.75
C LYS A 182 0.04 15.74 9.20
N ARG A 183 0.97 15.03 9.85
CA ARG A 183 2.34 14.83 9.36
C ARG A 183 2.38 14.03 8.05
N ASP A 184 1.41 13.16 7.82
CA ASP A 184 1.21 12.46 6.56
C ASP A 184 -0.23 12.70 6.06
N PRO A 185 -0.42 13.39 4.92
CA PRO A 185 -1.74 13.63 4.35
C PRO A 185 -2.57 12.36 4.10
N SER A 186 -1.91 11.22 3.81
CA SER A 186 -2.59 9.95 3.52
C SER A 186 -3.28 9.34 4.75
N TYR A 187 -2.85 9.70 5.98
CA TYR A 187 -3.42 9.14 7.19
C TYR A 187 -4.88 9.50 7.37
N LYS A 188 -5.29 10.70 6.93
CA LYS A 188 -6.69 11.10 7.00
C LYS A 188 -7.57 10.17 6.15
N GLU A 189 -7.13 9.83 4.95
CA GLU A 189 -7.87 8.94 4.05
C GLU A 189 -7.94 7.52 4.62
N TYR A 190 -6.83 7.02 5.19
CA TYR A 190 -6.84 5.73 5.90
C TYR A 190 -7.81 5.75 7.08
N LEU A 191 -7.80 6.80 7.89
CA LEU A 191 -8.67 6.94 9.06
C LEU A 191 -10.14 7.08 8.66
N ASP A 192 -10.46 7.79 7.59
CA ASP A 192 -11.82 7.85 7.04
C ASP A 192 -12.30 6.45 6.62
N LYS A 193 -11.42 5.65 6.00
CA LYS A 193 -11.73 4.27 5.62
C LYS A 193 -11.90 3.36 6.84
N ILE A 194 -11.02 3.48 7.84
CA ILE A 194 -11.10 2.74 9.11
C ILE A 194 -12.39 3.10 9.85
N GLY A 195 -12.74 4.39 9.89
CA GLY A 195 -13.99 4.92 10.43
C GLY A 195 -15.22 4.24 9.83
N GLN A 196 -15.24 4.09 8.50
CA GLN A 196 -16.31 3.38 7.79
C GLN A 196 -16.33 1.88 8.11
N LEU A 197 -15.16 1.23 8.07
CA LEU A 197 -15.04 -0.23 8.21
C LEU A 197 -15.36 -0.73 9.62
N PHE A 198 -14.88 -0.03 10.65
CA PHE A 198 -14.94 -0.52 12.03
C PHE A 198 -15.92 0.22 12.93
N PHE A 199 -16.31 1.44 12.57
CA PHE A 199 -17.18 2.29 13.39
C PHE A 199 -18.47 2.71 12.68
N GLY A 200 -18.70 2.26 11.44
CA GLY A 200 -19.92 2.55 10.68
C GLY A 200 -20.11 4.03 10.35
N LEU A 201 -19.04 4.82 10.33
CA LEU A 201 -19.13 6.22 9.94
C LEU A 201 -19.55 6.34 8.46
N PRO A 202 -20.34 7.37 8.10
CA PRO A 202 -20.70 7.60 6.71
C PRO A 202 -19.45 7.94 5.88
N PRO A 203 -19.45 7.62 4.57
CA PRO A 203 -18.38 8.04 3.69
C PRO A 203 -18.18 9.57 3.74
N PRO A 204 -16.93 10.07 3.73
CA PRO A 204 -16.69 11.50 3.72
C PRO A 204 -17.36 12.12 2.49
N ARG A 205 -17.89 13.34 2.64
CA ARG A 205 -18.41 14.12 1.51
C ARG A 205 -17.27 14.27 0.51
N LYS A 206 -17.45 13.75 -0.71
CA LYS A 206 -16.44 13.71 -1.78
C LYS A 206 -15.66 15.02 -1.82
N SER A 207 -14.49 15.05 -1.18
CA SER A 207 -13.53 16.11 -1.37
C SER A 207 -12.95 15.90 -2.75
N GLN A 208 -12.78 16.98 -3.52
CA GLN A 208 -12.06 16.97 -4.78
C GLN A 208 -10.55 16.77 -4.54
N GLN A 209 -10.16 15.70 -3.86
CA GLN A 209 -8.76 15.33 -3.67
C GLN A 209 -8.36 14.35 -4.76
N GLY A 210 -7.85 14.93 -5.85
CA GLY A 210 -7.15 14.22 -6.91
C GLY A 210 -5.87 13.54 -6.43
N MET A 211 -5.33 12.67 -7.28
CA MET A 211 -4.07 11.92 -7.19
C MET A 211 -3.91 10.95 -6.01
N PHE A 212 -4.39 11.26 -4.79
CA PHE A 212 -4.18 10.42 -3.60
C PHE A 212 -5.23 9.32 -3.40
N GLY A 213 -6.47 9.52 -3.87
CA GLY A 213 -7.47 8.43 -3.95
C GLY A 213 -6.98 7.23 -4.77
N ASN A 214 -6.03 7.45 -5.69
CA ASN A 214 -5.37 6.36 -6.42
C ASN A 214 -4.51 5.49 -5.51
N LEU A 215 -3.91 6.01 -4.42
CA LEU A 215 -3.09 5.22 -3.50
C LEU A 215 -3.94 4.24 -2.69
N LEU A 216 -5.10 4.69 -2.18
CA LEU A 216 -6.07 3.81 -1.55
C LEU A 216 -6.58 2.75 -2.52
N ASN A 217 -6.85 3.12 -3.77
CA ASN A 217 -7.28 2.18 -4.78
C ASN A 217 -6.18 1.15 -5.10
N THR A 218 -4.93 1.57 -5.25
CA THR A 218 -3.78 0.67 -5.45
C THR A 218 -3.60 -0.28 -4.26
N LEU A 219 -3.71 0.22 -3.02
CA LEU A 219 -3.68 -0.62 -1.82
C LEU A 219 -4.84 -1.62 -1.78
N LEU A 220 -6.03 -1.23 -2.24
CA LEU A 220 -7.21 -2.08 -2.27
C LEU A 220 -7.23 -3.05 -3.46
N GLY A 221 -6.21 -3.01 -4.33
CA GLY A 221 -6.10 -3.86 -5.52
C GLY A 221 -6.97 -3.41 -6.71
N GLY A 222 -7.40 -2.15 -6.73
CA GLY A 222 -8.29 -1.55 -7.73
C GLY A 222 -7.61 -0.95 -8.96
N GLY A 223 -6.40 -1.38 -9.31
CA GLY A 223 -5.70 -0.89 -10.49
C GLY A 223 -6.18 -1.57 -11.77
N GLU A 224 -7.19 -1.01 -12.43
CA GLU A 224 -7.34 -1.21 -13.88
C GLU A 224 -6.17 -0.49 -14.56
N GLU A 225 -5.31 -1.26 -15.23
CA GLU A 225 -4.26 -0.73 -16.10
C GLU A 225 -4.94 -0.06 -17.32
N GLU A 226 -5.18 1.26 -17.26
CA GLU A 226 -5.43 2.01 -18.49
C GLU A 226 -4.16 1.93 -19.37
N PRO A 227 -4.26 1.48 -20.63
CA PRO A 227 -3.12 1.48 -21.52
C PRO A 227 -2.68 2.93 -21.73
N MET A 228 -1.40 3.18 -21.50
CA MET A 228 -0.71 4.43 -21.75
C MET A 228 -0.94 4.84 -23.22
N GLN A 229 -1.96 5.68 -23.47
CA GLN A 229 -2.12 6.34 -24.75
C GLN A 229 -0.97 7.33 -24.87
N THR A 230 0.01 6.98 -25.71
CA THR A 230 0.98 7.93 -26.23
C THR A 230 0.21 9.06 -26.89
N SER A 231 0.11 10.19 -26.19
CA SER A 231 -0.33 11.46 -26.74
C SER A 231 0.65 11.86 -27.84
N THR A 232 0.31 11.54 -29.09
CA THR A 232 0.95 12.14 -30.25
C THR A 232 0.60 13.63 -30.23
N GLU A 233 1.59 14.47 -29.91
CA GLU A 233 1.49 15.91 -30.07
C GLU A 233 1.16 16.24 -31.53
N SER A 234 -0.09 16.66 -31.77
CA SER A 234 -0.49 17.27 -33.02
C SER A 234 0.02 18.71 -33.05
N VAL A 235 1.06 18.95 -33.85
CA VAL A 235 1.60 20.28 -34.17
C VAL A 235 0.46 21.18 -34.70
N PRO A 236 0.23 22.40 -34.18
CA PRO A 236 -0.81 23.28 -34.70
C PRO A 236 -0.37 23.88 -36.06
N SER A 237 -1.24 23.78 -37.07
CA SER A 237 -1.06 24.46 -38.36
C SER A 237 -1.24 25.99 -38.20
N PRO A 238 -0.50 26.81 -38.97
CA PRO A 238 -0.58 28.27 -38.85
C PRO A 238 -1.91 28.81 -39.40
N LYS A 239 -2.52 29.74 -38.65
CA LYS A 239 -3.72 30.47 -39.07
C LYS A 239 -3.36 31.47 -40.17
N VAL A 240 -4.06 31.38 -41.30
CA VAL A 240 -4.01 32.37 -42.38
C VAL A 240 -4.83 33.58 -41.95
N GLU A 241 -4.18 34.73 -41.82
CA GLU A 241 -4.81 36.02 -41.56
C GLU A 241 -5.41 36.56 -42.86
N LYS A 242 -6.74 36.77 -42.88
CA LYS A 242 -7.42 37.46 -43.98
C LYS A 242 -7.15 38.96 -43.85
N VAL A 243 -6.42 39.51 -44.82
CA VAL A 243 -6.29 40.96 -45.00
C VAL A 243 -7.57 41.46 -45.65
N GLU A 244 -8.41 42.18 -44.91
CA GLU A 244 -9.50 42.98 -45.48
C GLU A 244 -8.95 44.32 -45.99
N SER A 245 -9.07 44.51 -47.31
CA SER A 245 -8.82 45.77 -47.99
C SER A 245 -9.95 46.76 -47.71
N VAL A 246 -9.64 47.90 -47.12
CA VAL A 246 -10.51 49.09 -47.18
C VAL A 246 -9.80 50.13 -48.04
N VAL A 247 -10.54 50.53 -49.06
CA VAL A 247 -10.19 51.46 -50.13
C VAL A 247 -10.29 52.90 -49.61
N ASP A 248 -9.40 53.73 -50.14
CA ASP A 248 -9.24 55.18 -49.96
C ASP A 248 -10.53 56.01 -49.99
N LEU A 249 -10.50 57.20 -49.39
CA LEU A 249 -10.79 58.48 -50.05
C LEU A 249 -10.40 59.68 -49.15
N ASP A 250 -9.67 60.60 -49.79
CA ASP A 250 -9.28 62.00 -49.45
C ASP A 250 -8.15 62.30 -48.45
#